data_AF-A0AAP0EEP0-F1
#
_entry.id   AF-A0AAP0EEP0-F1
#
_cell.length_a   1.000
_cell.length_b   1.000
_cell.length_c   1.000
_cell.angle_alpha   90.00
_cell.angle_beta   90.00
_cell.angle_gamma   90.00
#
_symmetry.space_group_name_H-M   'P 1'
#
loop_
_entity.id
_entity.type
_entity.pdbx_description
1 polymer ?
#
loop_
_entity_poly.entity_id
_entity_poly.type
_entity_poly.pdbx_seq_one_letter_code
_entity_poly.pdbx_strand_id
1 'polypeptide(L)'
;MVELLMGLVLLFGVASPHNKAVLKDQLYTLTIFGSNNVAVRRVTSINAKLYHIVVHSCENVTLEGVRIYAPKDSPNTDGIHVQHSVNVRILDTGIRTGDDCVSIGPGTRNLWIQRVACGPGHGISIGSLGKGLEEDGVENVTVKNVVFSGTQNGLRIKSWGRPSNGYVKGVVFKQVVMNDVQNPILIDQNYCPRNEGCPNQNSGIKISGVTYTDIKGTSASPVAMKFDCSDTSPCIGIGLQDIELTYQKQPAKSFCKNVRGMALGVVNPPSCL
;
A
#
# COMPACT_ATOMS: atom_id res chain seq x y z
N MET A 1 14.72 22.98 -4.66
CA MET A 1 13.36 22.71 -4.15
C MET A 1 12.40 22.97 -5.30
N VAL A 2 11.72 21.94 -5.79
CA VAL A 2 10.62 22.11 -6.76
C VAL A 2 9.33 22.07 -5.95
N GLU A 3 8.52 23.14 -6.04
CA GLU A 3 7.26 23.25 -5.31
C GLU A 3 6.10 23.42 -6.29
N LEU A 4 5.11 22.54 -6.21
CA LEU A 4 3.80 22.70 -6.86
C LEU A 4 2.77 23.14 -5.82
N LEU A 5 2.14 24.31 -6.01
CA LEU A 5 1.16 24.92 -5.10
C LEU A 5 -0.23 25.06 -5.76
N MET A 6 -1.26 25.27 -4.93
CA MET A 6 -2.70 25.34 -5.24
C MET A 6 -3.06 25.96 -6.61
N GLY A 7 -4.10 25.40 -7.23
CA GLY A 7 -4.73 25.93 -8.45
C GLY A 7 -4.45 25.13 -9.72
N LEU A 8 -3.52 24.18 -9.65
CA LEU A 8 -3.19 23.31 -10.78
C LEU A 8 -4.05 22.05 -10.75
N VAL A 9 -5.11 22.02 -11.56
CA VAL A 9 -5.69 20.75 -12.04
C VAL A 9 -4.70 20.20 -13.05
N LEU A 10 -3.86 19.25 -12.63
CA LEU A 10 -2.95 18.58 -13.55
C LEU A 10 -3.78 17.67 -14.46
N LEU A 11 -3.95 18.09 -15.71
CA LEU A 11 -4.45 17.24 -16.79
C LEU A 11 -3.29 16.55 -17.54
N PHE A 12 -2.03 16.99 -17.37
CA PHE A 12 -0.84 16.35 -17.95
C PHE A 12 0.43 16.59 -17.10
N GLY A 13 1.35 15.61 -17.12
CA GLY A 13 2.51 15.52 -16.23
C GLY A 13 3.64 16.52 -16.51
N VAL A 14 4.34 16.91 -15.44
CA VAL A 14 5.52 17.77 -15.49
C VAL A 14 6.77 16.88 -15.50
N ALA A 15 7.56 16.90 -16.56
CA ALA A 15 8.87 16.25 -16.62
C ALA A 15 9.99 17.31 -16.57
N SER A 16 11.04 17.06 -15.78
CA SER A 16 12.27 17.86 -15.80
C SER A 16 12.97 17.71 -17.17
N PRO A 17 13.50 18.79 -17.77
CA PRO A 17 13.97 18.79 -19.17
C PRO A 17 15.21 17.91 -19.46
N HIS A 18 15.78 17.22 -18.45
CA HIS A 18 17.08 16.55 -18.59
C HIS A 18 17.06 15.03 -18.80
N ASN A 19 15.92 14.32 -18.83
CA ASN A 19 15.92 12.86 -19.08
C ASN A 19 14.69 12.40 -19.88
N LYS A 20 14.75 12.52 -21.22
CA LYS A 20 13.65 12.18 -22.15
C LYS A 20 13.50 10.68 -22.48
N ALA A 21 14.17 9.76 -21.78
CA ALA A 21 14.27 8.36 -22.22
C ALA A 21 13.36 7.34 -21.51
N VAL A 22 12.62 7.68 -20.45
CA VAL A 22 11.96 6.65 -19.59
C VAL A 22 10.41 6.63 -19.66
N LEU A 23 9.75 7.55 -20.37
CA LEU A 23 8.28 7.71 -20.31
C LEU A 23 7.53 7.33 -21.59
N LYS A 24 8.03 6.38 -22.40
CA LYS A 24 7.27 5.91 -23.57
C LYS A 24 6.08 5.04 -23.12
N ASP A 25 4.89 5.49 -23.48
CA ASP A 25 3.59 4.79 -23.49
C ASP A 25 2.85 4.50 -22.17
N GLN A 26 3.18 5.18 -21.07
CA GLN A 26 2.35 5.13 -19.84
C GLN A 26 1.73 6.49 -19.50
N LEU A 27 0.41 6.59 -19.68
CA LEU A 27 -0.40 7.79 -19.38
C LEU A 27 -0.62 7.91 -17.86
N TYR A 28 0.36 8.48 -17.17
CA TYR A 28 0.25 8.93 -15.79
C TYR A 28 -0.13 10.40 -15.72
N THR A 29 -0.91 10.80 -14.71
CA THR A 29 -1.28 12.21 -14.56
C THR A 29 -0.10 13.06 -14.08
N LEU A 30 0.64 12.61 -13.07
CA LEU A 30 1.87 13.25 -12.60
C LEU A 30 2.94 12.22 -12.28
N THR A 31 4.13 12.36 -12.87
CA THR A 31 5.29 11.53 -12.52
C THR A 31 6.43 12.41 -12.01
N ILE A 32 6.89 12.13 -10.80
CA ILE A 32 8.10 12.68 -10.20
C ILE A 32 9.16 11.59 -10.36
N PHE A 33 10.15 11.86 -11.21
CA PHE A 33 11.16 10.88 -11.58
C PHE A 33 12.57 11.42 -11.34
N GLY A 34 13.46 10.61 -10.77
CA GLY A 34 14.89 10.93 -10.70
C GLY A 34 15.20 12.25 -9.96
N SER A 35 14.36 12.62 -8.98
CA SER A 35 14.32 13.97 -8.42
C SER A 35 14.52 13.97 -6.92
N ASN A 36 15.19 15.01 -6.42
CA ASN A 36 15.48 15.17 -5.01
C ASN A 36 14.83 16.45 -4.45
N ASN A 37 14.37 16.40 -3.21
CA ASN A 37 13.81 17.56 -2.49
C ASN A 37 12.61 18.19 -3.22
N VAL A 38 11.55 17.39 -3.41
CA VAL A 38 10.32 17.78 -4.11
C VAL A 38 9.18 17.91 -3.12
N ALA A 39 8.38 18.97 -3.24
CA ALA A 39 7.14 19.16 -2.51
C ALA A 39 5.96 19.33 -3.47
N VAL A 40 4.94 18.50 -3.32
CA VAL A 40 3.66 18.62 -4.03
C VAL A 40 2.59 18.90 -3.00
N ARG A 41 2.03 20.11 -3.05
CA ARG A 41 1.09 20.58 -2.03
C ARG A 41 -0.25 20.98 -2.62
N ARG A 42 -1.32 20.46 -2.02
CA ARG A 42 -2.70 20.90 -2.28
C ARG A 42 -3.10 20.81 -3.76
N VAL A 43 -2.56 19.82 -4.46
CA VAL A 43 -2.94 19.47 -5.84
C VAL A 43 -4.14 18.53 -5.82
N THR A 44 -5.06 18.74 -6.75
CA THR A 44 -6.19 17.84 -6.99
C THR A 44 -5.99 17.13 -8.33
N SER A 45 -6.03 15.80 -8.33
CA SER A 45 -5.95 14.95 -9.52
C SER A 45 -7.26 14.20 -9.72
N ILE A 46 -7.82 14.25 -10.93
CA ILE A 46 -9.16 13.73 -11.24
C ILE A 46 -9.09 12.86 -12.49
N ASN A 47 -9.70 11.68 -12.43
CA ASN A 47 -9.92 10.74 -13.53
C ASN A 47 -8.65 10.43 -14.35
N ALA A 48 -7.57 10.06 -13.66
CA ALA A 48 -6.39 9.53 -14.33
C ALA A 48 -6.75 8.25 -15.12
N LYS A 49 -6.07 8.02 -16.24
CA LYS A 49 -6.26 6.78 -17.03
C LYS A 49 -5.62 5.55 -16.35
N LEU A 50 -4.60 5.78 -15.54
CA LEU A 50 -3.89 4.80 -14.73
C LEU A 50 -3.55 5.48 -13.40
N TYR A 51 -2.30 5.40 -12.94
CA TYR A 51 -1.84 6.03 -11.71
C TYR A 51 -2.00 7.57 -11.77
N HIS A 52 -2.51 8.15 -10.69
CA HIS A 52 -2.66 9.59 -10.56
C HIS A 52 -1.32 10.28 -10.28
N ILE A 53 -0.54 9.77 -9.32
CA ILE A 53 0.78 10.31 -8.99
C ILE A 53 1.78 9.17 -8.87
N VAL A 54 2.92 9.28 -9.53
CA VAL A 54 4.03 8.34 -9.45
C VAL A 54 5.25 9.06 -8.86
N VAL A 55 5.85 8.47 -7.83
CA VAL A 55 7.14 8.87 -7.25
C VAL A 55 8.13 7.74 -7.51
N HIS A 56 9.08 7.96 -8.42
CA HIS A 56 9.99 6.92 -8.88
C HIS A 56 11.43 7.40 -8.90
N SER A 57 12.36 6.62 -8.35
CA SER A 57 13.79 6.99 -8.31
C SER A 57 14.04 8.36 -7.66
N CYS A 58 13.32 8.68 -6.58
CA CYS A 58 13.39 9.99 -5.93
C CYS A 58 13.92 9.90 -4.51
N GLU A 59 14.44 11.02 -4.01
CA GLU A 59 14.84 11.20 -2.61
C GLU A 59 14.19 12.43 -1.99
N ASN A 60 13.71 12.34 -0.75
CA ASN A 60 13.12 13.46 -0.01
C ASN A 60 11.94 14.10 -0.76
N VAL A 61 10.85 13.34 -0.92
CA VAL A 61 9.60 13.81 -1.56
C VAL A 61 8.51 13.95 -0.52
N THR A 62 7.82 15.09 -0.52
CA THR A 62 6.63 15.30 0.33
C THR A 62 5.40 15.59 -0.54
N LEU A 63 4.37 14.77 -0.37
CA LEU A 63 3.03 14.94 -0.91
C LEU A 63 2.12 15.33 0.26
N GLU A 64 1.55 16.52 0.23
CA GLU A 64 0.79 17.07 1.37
C GLU A 64 -0.49 17.77 0.93
N GLY A 65 -1.61 17.45 1.56
CA GLY A 65 -2.90 18.07 1.21
C GLY A 65 -3.44 17.67 -0.15
N VAL A 66 -2.91 16.59 -0.75
CA VAL A 66 -3.30 16.13 -2.09
C VAL A 66 -4.71 15.55 -2.06
N ARG A 67 -5.47 15.74 -3.14
CA ARG A 67 -6.79 15.13 -3.33
C ARG A 67 -6.84 14.36 -4.64
N ILE A 68 -7.31 13.12 -4.57
CA ILE A 68 -7.38 12.22 -5.73
C ILE A 68 -8.80 11.67 -5.86
N TYR A 69 -9.33 11.74 -7.08
CA TYR A 69 -10.66 11.27 -7.41
C TYR A 69 -10.67 10.50 -8.73
N ALA A 70 -11.10 9.25 -8.70
CA ALA A 70 -11.54 8.46 -9.84
C ALA A 70 -12.75 7.60 -9.42
N PRO A 71 -13.60 7.18 -10.37
CA PRO A 71 -14.69 6.24 -10.10
C PRO A 71 -14.16 4.94 -9.47
N LYS A 72 -14.96 4.34 -8.58
CA LYS A 72 -14.64 3.07 -7.90
C LYS A 72 -14.37 1.93 -8.88
N ASP A 73 -14.99 1.97 -10.06
CA ASP A 73 -14.94 0.89 -11.02
C ASP A 73 -13.88 1.14 -12.11
N SER A 74 -13.08 2.22 -11.98
CA SER A 74 -12.03 2.56 -12.94
C SER A 74 -10.77 1.71 -12.69
N PRO A 75 -10.42 0.81 -13.63
CA PRO A 75 -9.33 -0.14 -13.40
C PRO A 75 -7.99 0.56 -13.33
N ASN A 76 -7.11 0.11 -12.42
CA ASN A 76 -5.70 0.52 -12.33
C ASN A 76 -5.48 2.03 -12.11
N THR A 77 -6.46 2.69 -11.48
CA THR A 77 -6.41 4.11 -11.15
C THR A 77 -5.73 4.38 -9.82
N ASP A 78 -4.57 3.75 -9.55
CA ASP A 78 -3.90 3.91 -8.26
C ASP A 78 -3.69 5.40 -7.92
N GLY A 79 -3.88 5.74 -6.64
CA GLY A 79 -3.72 7.12 -6.19
C GLY A 79 -2.28 7.57 -6.25
N ILE A 80 -1.46 7.07 -5.33
CA ILE A 80 -0.04 7.41 -5.26
C ILE A 80 0.78 6.13 -5.35
N HIS A 81 1.58 6.01 -6.40
CA HIS A 81 2.53 4.93 -6.57
C HIS A 81 3.93 5.39 -6.15
N VAL A 82 4.60 4.64 -5.28
CA VAL A 82 5.97 4.91 -4.84
C VAL A 82 6.85 3.71 -5.13
N GLN A 83 7.96 3.91 -5.86
CA GLN A 83 8.92 2.85 -6.18
C GLN A 83 10.35 3.40 -6.26
N HIS A 84 11.36 2.59 -5.92
CA HIS A 84 12.79 2.95 -5.94
C HIS A 84 13.08 4.32 -5.32
N SER A 85 12.38 4.70 -4.25
CA SER A 85 12.45 6.04 -3.67
C SER A 85 12.69 5.98 -2.17
N VAL A 86 13.42 6.97 -1.66
CA VAL A 86 13.85 7.04 -0.26
C VAL A 86 13.35 8.32 0.39
N ASN A 87 12.91 8.24 1.65
CA ASN A 87 12.43 9.39 2.43
C ASN A 87 11.21 10.07 1.76
N VAL A 88 10.15 9.31 1.54
CA VAL A 88 8.90 9.83 0.96
C VAL A 88 7.88 10.03 2.07
N ARG A 89 7.16 11.16 2.04
CA ARG A 89 6.10 11.50 3.00
C ARG A 89 4.79 11.77 2.26
N ILE A 90 3.73 11.08 2.65
CA ILE A 90 2.36 11.29 2.16
C ILE A 90 1.50 11.72 3.34
N LEU A 91 1.07 12.99 3.35
CA LEU A 91 0.46 13.65 4.49
C LEU A 91 -0.89 14.27 4.11
N ASP A 92 -1.87 14.21 5.01
CA ASP A 92 -3.12 15.01 4.91
C ASP A 92 -3.84 14.84 3.57
N THR A 93 -3.91 13.60 3.08
CA THR A 93 -4.31 13.31 1.70
C THR A 93 -5.64 12.56 1.67
N GLY A 94 -6.53 12.93 0.74
CA GLY A 94 -7.79 12.24 0.48
C GLY A 94 -7.74 11.51 -0.86
N ILE A 95 -7.99 10.19 -0.88
CA ILE A 95 -7.86 9.35 -2.07
C ILE A 95 -9.13 8.53 -2.27
N ARG A 96 -9.72 8.67 -3.46
CA ARG A 96 -10.86 7.88 -3.93
C ARG A 96 -10.54 7.40 -5.33
N THR A 97 -10.43 6.10 -5.52
CA THR A 97 -9.98 5.50 -6.77
C THR A 97 -10.68 4.16 -7.02
N GLY A 98 -10.41 3.53 -8.16
CA GLY A 98 -10.80 2.14 -8.42
C GLY A 98 -9.71 1.11 -8.20
N ASP A 99 -8.52 1.52 -7.74
CA ASP A 99 -7.42 0.62 -7.38
C ASP A 99 -6.74 1.07 -6.07
N ASP A 100 -5.49 0.72 -5.82
CA ASP A 100 -4.77 1.05 -4.59
C ASP A 100 -4.78 2.57 -4.31
N CYS A 101 -5.08 2.97 -3.07
CA CYS A 101 -4.93 4.37 -2.67
C CYS A 101 -3.46 4.75 -2.67
N VAL A 102 -2.62 3.87 -2.11
CA VAL A 102 -1.17 3.97 -2.20
C VAL A 102 -0.62 2.59 -2.53
N SER A 103 0.13 2.46 -3.64
CA SER A 103 0.85 1.25 -4.00
C SER A 103 2.36 1.47 -3.85
N ILE A 104 3.03 0.52 -3.20
CA ILE A 104 4.43 0.64 -2.78
C ILE A 104 5.24 -0.48 -3.44
N GLY A 105 6.06 -0.12 -4.42
CA GLY A 105 6.89 -1.05 -5.17
C GLY A 105 8.30 -1.24 -4.58
N PRO A 106 9.07 -2.19 -5.16
CA PRO A 106 10.46 -2.47 -4.82
C PRO A 106 11.36 -1.24 -4.71
N GLY A 107 12.39 -1.32 -3.86
CA GLY A 107 13.38 -0.25 -3.67
C GLY A 107 12.88 0.95 -2.88
N THR A 108 11.66 0.88 -2.33
CA THR A 108 11.12 1.94 -1.47
C THR A 108 11.66 1.80 -0.05
N ARG A 109 12.25 2.88 0.49
CA ARG A 109 12.75 2.92 1.87
C ARG A 109 12.33 4.19 2.60
N ASN A 110 12.07 4.10 3.91
CA ASN A 110 11.71 5.26 4.75
C ASN A 110 10.47 5.99 4.22
N LEU A 111 9.36 5.26 4.04
CA LEU A 111 8.09 5.82 3.58
C LEU A 111 7.17 6.10 4.78
N TRP A 112 6.70 7.34 4.89
CA TRP A 112 5.80 7.78 5.95
C TRP A 112 4.44 8.22 5.37
N ILE A 113 3.38 7.49 5.70
CA ILE A 113 2.00 7.79 5.29
C ILE A 113 1.21 8.17 6.54
N GLN A 114 0.64 9.37 6.58
CA GLN A 114 -0.07 9.83 7.76
C GLN A 114 -1.26 10.74 7.46
N ARG A 115 -2.35 10.60 8.23
CA ARG A 115 -3.59 11.39 8.06
C ARG A 115 -4.14 11.25 6.64
N VAL A 116 -4.31 10.01 6.21
CA VAL A 116 -4.86 9.67 4.89
C VAL A 116 -6.29 9.14 5.05
N ALA A 117 -7.21 9.67 4.24
CA ALA A 117 -8.53 9.08 4.03
C ALA A 117 -8.52 8.32 2.70
N CYS A 118 -8.69 7.00 2.75
CA CYS A 118 -8.63 6.11 1.60
C CYS A 118 -9.99 5.43 1.43
N GLY A 119 -10.66 5.66 0.31
CA GLY A 119 -11.90 4.92 0.03
C GLY A 119 -12.92 5.66 -0.82
N PRO A 120 -13.50 5.00 -1.85
CA PRO A 120 -13.27 3.60 -2.25
C PRO A 120 -11.90 3.36 -2.92
N GLY A 121 -11.53 2.10 -3.14
CA GLY A 121 -10.25 1.66 -3.73
C GLY A 121 -9.78 0.30 -3.20
N HIS A 122 -8.51 -0.07 -3.41
CA HIS A 122 -7.92 -1.34 -2.99
C HIS A 122 -7.03 -1.25 -1.73
N GLY A 123 -7.00 -0.10 -1.06
CA GLY A 123 -6.30 0.09 0.21
C GLY A 123 -4.89 0.66 0.07
N ILE A 124 -4.07 0.50 1.11
CA ILE A 124 -2.63 0.81 1.07
C ILE A 124 -1.89 -0.52 0.96
N SER A 125 -1.18 -0.69 -0.15
CA SER A 125 -0.62 -1.97 -0.55
C SER A 125 0.89 -1.90 -0.74
N ILE A 126 1.62 -2.74 0.00
CA ILE A 126 3.01 -3.07 -0.30
C ILE A 126 3.02 -4.19 -1.34
N GLY A 127 3.59 -3.90 -2.51
CA GLY A 127 3.70 -4.79 -3.65
C GLY A 127 2.77 -4.47 -4.82
N SER A 128 2.65 -5.36 -5.81
CA SER A 128 3.18 -6.73 -5.77
C SER A 128 4.71 -6.79 -5.85
N LEU A 129 5.34 -7.49 -4.91
CA LEU A 129 6.75 -7.93 -5.03
C LEU A 129 6.83 -9.33 -5.63
N GLY A 130 8.02 -9.77 -6.00
CA GLY A 130 8.30 -11.10 -6.55
C GLY A 130 8.07 -11.18 -8.05
N LYS A 131 8.15 -10.04 -8.77
CA LYS A 131 8.07 -10.05 -10.24
C LYS A 131 9.34 -10.60 -10.88
N GLY A 132 10.49 -10.36 -10.26
CA GLY A 132 11.80 -10.86 -10.68
C GLY A 132 12.49 -11.70 -9.58
N LEU A 133 13.45 -12.52 -10.01
CA LEU A 133 14.31 -13.27 -9.10
C LEU A 133 15.19 -12.31 -8.28
N GLU A 134 15.79 -11.34 -8.97
CA GLU A 134 16.56 -10.25 -8.37
C GLU A 134 15.68 -9.00 -8.33
N GLU A 135 15.30 -8.57 -7.13
CA GLU A 135 14.42 -7.44 -6.89
C GLU A 135 14.78 -6.77 -5.55
N ASP A 136 14.77 -5.44 -5.51
CA ASP A 136 14.97 -4.72 -4.25
C ASP A 136 13.81 -4.98 -3.26
N GLY A 137 14.12 -4.92 -1.97
CA GLY A 137 13.09 -4.96 -0.93
C GLY A 137 12.37 -3.63 -0.70
N VAL A 138 11.36 -3.69 0.15
CA VAL A 138 10.68 -2.53 0.76
C VAL A 138 11.01 -2.51 2.25
N GLU A 139 11.52 -1.38 2.75
CA GLU A 139 11.98 -1.29 4.13
C GLU A 139 11.52 0.00 4.83
N ASN A 140 11.23 -0.10 6.12
CA ASN A 140 10.91 1.04 6.98
C ASN A 140 9.71 1.85 6.45
N VAL A 141 8.53 1.22 6.44
CA VAL A 141 7.27 1.85 6.03
C VAL A 141 6.42 2.08 7.27
N THR A 142 5.98 3.31 7.49
CA THR A 142 5.01 3.65 8.55
C THR A 142 3.73 4.18 7.94
N VAL A 143 2.60 3.60 8.31
CA VAL A 143 1.26 4.05 7.98
C VAL A 143 0.54 4.34 9.29
N LYS A 144 0.17 5.61 9.49
CA LYS A 144 -0.32 6.08 10.79
C LYS A 144 -1.54 6.98 10.65
N ASN A 145 -2.55 6.82 11.51
CA ASN A 145 -3.73 7.70 11.52
C ASN A 145 -4.41 7.72 10.15
N VAL A 146 -4.89 6.55 9.71
CA VAL A 146 -5.52 6.36 8.40
C VAL A 146 -6.93 5.85 8.58
N VAL A 147 -7.85 6.34 7.75
CA VAL A 147 -9.23 5.85 7.67
C VAL A 147 -9.44 5.18 6.32
N PHE A 148 -9.88 3.94 6.35
CA PHE A 148 -10.32 3.19 5.17
C PHE A 148 -11.85 3.16 5.11
N SER A 149 -12.45 3.35 3.94
CA SER A 149 -13.91 3.35 3.79
C SER A 149 -14.37 2.70 2.50
N GLY A 150 -15.10 1.59 2.59
CA GLY A 150 -15.64 0.86 1.44
C GLY A 150 -14.56 0.38 0.46
N THR A 151 -13.35 0.09 0.96
CA THR A 151 -12.22 -0.41 0.16
C THR A 151 -12.22 -1.93 0.11
N GLN A 152 -11.64 -2.48 -0.95
CA GLN A 152 -11.43 -3.92 -1.09
C GLN A 152 -10.45 -4.43 -0.01
N ASN A 153 -9.41 -3.66 0.30
CA ASN A 153 -8.45 -4.01 1.35
C ASN A 153 -8.14 -2.78 2.19
N GLY A 154 -7.67 -2.99 3.41
CA GLY A 154 -7.15 -1.94 4.26
C GLY A 154 -5.63 -1.88 4.11
N LEU A 155 -4.95 -2.64 4.97
CA LEU A 155 -3.50 -2.77 5.04
C LEU A 155 -3.09 -4.07 4.36
N ARG A 156 -2.44 -3.97 3.20
CA ARG A 156 -2.12 -5.12 2.37
C ARG A 156 -0.62 -5.25 2.10
N ILE A 157 -0.09 -6.47 2.20
CA ILE A 157 1.21 -6.86 1.64
C ILE A 157 0.94 -8.00 0.65
N LYS A 158 1.34 -7.82 -0.61
CA LYS A 158 1.11 -8.80 -1.68
C LYS A 158 2.42 -9.17 -2.39
N SER A 159 2.68 -10.46 -2.54
CA SER A 159 3.78 -10.96 -3.37
C SER A 159 3.34 -12.13 -4.23
N TRP A 160 3.94 -12.21 -5.43
CA TRP A 160 3.77 -13.35 -6.31
C TRP A 160 4.36 -14.61 -5.67
N GLY A 161 3.74 -15.76 -5.92
CA GLY A 161 4.29 -17.08 -5.58
C GLY A 161 5.47 -17.46 -6.47
N ARG A 162 6.51 -16.64 -6.56
CA ARG A 162 7.72 -16.87 -7.36
C ARG A 162 8.97 -16.83 -6.50
N PRO A 163 10.03 -17.56 -6.86
CA PRO A 163 11.35 -17.34 -6.29
C PRO A 163 11.78 -15.88 -6.47
N SER A 164 12.30 -15.28 -5.40
CA SER A 164 12.81 -13.91 -5.39
C SER A 164 13.72 -13.71 -4.19
N ASN A 165 14.71 -12.83 -4.31
CA ASN A 165 15.56 -12.38 -3.20
C ASN A 165 14.98 -11.15 -2.46
N GLY A 166 13.86 -10.60 -2.95
CA GLY A 166 13.22 -9.41 -2.39
C GLY A 166 12.67 -9.64 -0.98
N TYR A 167 12.32 -8.54 -0.30
CA TYR A 167 11.87 -8.58 1.08
C TYR A 167 10.93 -7.42 1.42
N VAL A 168 10.17 -7.59 2.49
CA VAL A 168 9.44 -6.52 3.18
C VAL A 168 9.86 -6.53 4.64
N LYS A 169 10.41 -5.42 5.14
CA LYS A 169 11.00 -5.37 6.48
C LYS A 169 10.67 -4.08 7.22
N GLY A 170 10.33 -4.19 8.51
CA GLY A 170 10.16 -3.03 9.38
C GLY A 170 8.97 -2.19 8.96
N VAL A 171 7.77 -2.76 9.03
CA VAL A 171 6.53 -2.07 8.67
C VAL A 171 5.71 -1.81 9.92
N VAL A 172 5.19 -0.59 10.05
CA VAL A 172 4.37 -0.17 11.17
C VAL A 172 3.04 0.34 10.65
N PHE A 173 1.97 -0.35 11.01
CA PHE A 173 0.60 0.09 10.82
C PHE A 173 0.01 0.48 12.17
N LYS A 174 -0.37 1.74 12.35
CA LYS A 174 -0.80 2.25 13.65
C LYS A 174 -1.97 3.22 13.58
N GLN A 175 -2.90 3.15 14.53
CA GLN A 175 -4.04 4.08 14.62
C GLN A 175 -4.85 4.08 13.33
N VAL A 176 -5.49 2.96 13.02
CA VAL A 176 -6.22 2.78 11.76
C VAL A 176 -7.70 2.51 12.04
N VAL A 177 -8.56 3.20 11.30
CA VAL A 177 -10.02 2.98 11.34
C VAL A 177 -10.45 2.31 10.04
N MET A 178 -11.19 1.22 10.16
CA MET A 178 -11.75 0.45 9.06
C MET A 178 -13.27 0.67 9.02
N ASN A 179 -13.80 1.19 7.92
CA ASN A 179 -15.24 1.31 7.71
C ASN A 179 -15.64 0.45 6.52
N ASP A 180 -16.26 -0.70 6.79
CA ASP A 180 -16.80 -1.60 5.77
C ASP A 180 -15.73 -2.01 4.74
N VAL A 181 -14.59 -2.47 5.24
CA VAL A 181 -13.43 -2.86 4.41
C VAL A 181 -13.46 -4.36 4.17
N GLN A 182 -13.38 -4.82 2.93
CA GLN A 182 -13.54 -6.26 2.63
C GLN A 182 -12.42 -7.13 3.22
N ASN A 183 -11.16 -6.73 3.10
CA ASN A 183 -10.00 -7.38 3.74
C ASN A 183 -9.20 -6.35 4.55
N PRO A 184 -9.58 -6.06 5.81
CA PRO A 184 -8.94 -5.05 6.64
C PRO A 184 -7.43 -5.23 6.80
N ILE A 185 -6.96 -6.43 7.15
CA ILE A 185 -5.54 -6.76 7.28
C ILE A 185 -5.24 -7.99 6.44
N LEU A 186 -4.32 -7.85 5.49
CA LEU A 186 -4.00 -8.91 4.52
C LEU A 186 -2.49 -9.00 4.25
N ILE A 187 -1.92 -10.19 4.45
CA ILE A 187 -0.68 -10.61 3.82
C ILE A 187 -1.02 -11.77 2.88
N ASP A 188 -0.72 -11.61 1.60
CA ASP A 188 -0.96 -12.60 0.55
C ASP A 188 0.32 -12.84 -0.25
N GLN A 189 1.00 -13.96 0.05
CA GLN A 189 2.19 -14.40 -0.69
C GLN A 189 1.87 -15.34 -1.85
N ASN A 190 0.59 -15.49 -2.19
CA ASN A 190 0.10 -16.27 -3.33
C ASN A 190 -0.59 -15.36 -4.36
N TYR A 191 -0.22 -14.07 -4.39
CA TYR A 191 -0.89 -13.07 -5.21
C TYR A 191 -0.89 -13.49 -6.68
N CYS A 192 -2.10 -13.72 -7.21
CA CYS A 192 -2.31 -14.03 -8.62
C CYS A 192 -3.54 -13.28 -9.14
N PRO A 193 -3.36 -12.05 -9.65
CA PRO A 193 -4.48 -11.27 -10.17
C PRO A 193 -5.13 -12.00 -11.34
N ARG A 194 -6.46 -12.02 -11.38
CA ARG A 194 -7.30 -12.67 -12.40
C ARG A 194 -7.09 -14.18 -12.58
N ASN A 195 -6.35 -14.83 -11.67
CA ASN A 195 -5.90 -16.21 -11.83
C ASN A 195 -5.14 -16.45 -13.17
N GLU A 196 -4.51 -15.41 -13.70
CA GLU A 196 -3.78 -15.46 -14.96
C GLU A 196 -2.26 -15.52 -14.70
N GLY A 197 -1.57 -16.46 -15.33
CA GLY A 197 -0.11 -16.58 -15.20
C GLY A 197 0.36 -16.92 -13.78
N CYS A 198 -0.47 -17.60 -12.99
CA CYS A 198 -0.13 -18.00 -11.63
C CYS A 198 1.07 -18.95 -11.67
N PRO A 199 2.18 -18.62 -10.99
CA PRO A 199 3.42 -19.37 -11.06
C PRO A 199 3.36 -20.76 -10.40
N ASN A 200 2.31 -21.06 -9.63
CA ASN A 200 2.12 -22.29 -8.84
C ASN A 200 3.37 -22.69 -8.04
N GLN A 201 4.09 -21.69 -7.53
CA GLN A 201 5.33 -21.83 -6.80
C GLN A 201 5.21 -21.06 -5.48
N ASN A 202 6.21 -21.26 -4.61
CA ASN A 202 6.31 -20.55 -3.36
C ASN A 202 6.95 -19.18 -3.55
N SER A 203 6.43 -18.17 -2.85
CA SER A 203 7.02 -16.83 -2.81
C SER A 203 8.37 -16.86 -2.10
N GLY A 204 9.40 -16.32 -2.76
CA GLY A 204 10.72 -16.07 -2.16
C GLY A 204 10.80 -14.79 -1.34
N ILE A 205 9.77 -13.92 -1.41
CA ILE A 205 9.75 -12.66 -0.68
C ILE A 205 9.75 -12.91 0.82
N LYS A 206 10.76 -12.38 1.53
CA LYS A 206 10.86 -12.50 2.99
C LYS A 206 10.10 -11.35 3.66
N ILE A 207 9.10 -11.66 4.48
CA ILE A 207 8.34 -10.63 5.22
C ILE A 207 8.69 -10.72 6.70
N SER A 208 9.21 -9.62 7.27
CA SER A 208 9.61 -9.59 8.68
C SER A 208 9.39 -8.28 9.40
N GLY A 209 9.10 -8.35 10.70
CA GLY A 209 8.96 -7.16 11.55
C GLY A 209 7.83 -6.24 11.09
N VAL A 210 6.62 -6.79 10.97
CA VAL A 210 5.41 -6.04 10.60
C VAL A 210 4.53 -5.92 11.84
N THR A 211 4.23 -4.70 12.26
CA THR A 211 3.44 -4.43 13.46
C THR A 211 2.12 -3.76 13.10
N TYR A 212 1.06 -4.21 13.76
CA TYR A 212 -0.29 -3.69 13.66
C TYR A 212 -0.72 -3.26 15.07
N THR A 213 -1.03 -1.98 15.25
CA THR A 213 -1.33 -1.42 16.58
C THR A 213 -2.52 -0.45 16.53
N ASP A 214 -3.51 -0.61 17.43
CA ASP A 214 -4.69 0.28 17.50
C ASP A 214 -5.41 0.33 16.14
N ILE A 215 -5.96 -0.81 15.74
CA ILE A 215 -6.72 -0.98 14.50
C ILE A 215 -8.13 -1.40 14.84
N LYS A 216 -9.10 -0.57 14.46
CA LYS A 216 -10.50 -0.77 14.86
C LYS A 216 -11.49 -0.55 13.72
N GLY A 217 -12.67 -1.14 13.86
CA GLY A 217 -13.82 -0.84 13.01
C GLY A 217 -14.49 -2.09 12.45
N THR A 218 -14.93 -2.00 11.19
CA THR A 218 -15.79 -3.00 10.56
C THR A 218 -15.18 -3.57 9.29
N SER A 219 -15.33 -4.89 9.15
CA SER A 219 -15.05 -5.66 7.95
C SER A 219 -16.32 -5.86 7.15
N ALA A 220 -16.22 -5.81 5.83
CA ALA A 220 -17.29 -6.18 4.89
C ALA A 220 -17.31 -7.70 4.60
N SER A 221 -16.33 -8.45 5.12
CA SER A 221 -16.27 -9.91 5.01
C SER A 221 -16.01 -10.60 6.35
N PRO A 222 -16.33 -11.90 6.50
CA PRO A 222 -16.14 -12.60 7.78
C PRO A 222 -14.68 -12.68 8.24
N VAL A 223 -13.71 -12.76 7.32
CA VAL A 223 -12.28 -12.87 7.67
C VAL A 223 -11.66 -11.47 7.60
N ALA A 224 -11.48 -10.85 8.76
CA ALA A 224 -10.95 -9.49 8.84
C ALA A 224 -9.41 -9.45 8.84
N MET A 225 -8.78 -10.53 9.29
CA MET A 225 -7.33 -10.68 9.37
C MET A 225 -6.91 -11.95 8.63
N LYS A 226 -6.14 -11.80 7.56
CA LYS A 226 -5.64 -12.93 6.77
C LYS A 226 -4.13 -12.81 6.58
N PHE A 227 -3.39 -13.78 7.11
CA PHE A 227 -1.95 -13.95 6.91
C PHE A 227 -1.72 -15.25 6.15
N ASP A 228 -1.58 -15.17 4.84
CA ASP A 228 -1.33 -16.31 3.94
C ASP A 228 0.10 -16.27 3.44
N CYS A 229 1.01 -16.75 4.28
CA CYS A 229 2.44 -16.70 4.03
C CYS A 229 2.95 -18.01 3.40
N SER A 230 4.06 -17.90 2.68
CA SER A 230 4.74 -19.04 2.05
C SER A 230 5.31 -19.97 3.12
N ASP A 231 5.28 -21.27 2.85
CA ASP A 231 5.93 -22.31 3.65
C ASP A 231 7.47 -22.21 3.61
N THR A 232 8.05 -21.86 2.47
CA THR A 232 9.50 -21.71 2.27
C THR A 232 10.03 -20.34 2.72
N SER A 233 9.16 -19.32 2.75
CA SER A 233 9.47 -17.97 3.22
C SER A 233 8.41 -17.49 4.21
N PRO A 234 8.29 -18.10 5.40
CA PRO A 234 7.29 -17.74 6.38
C PRO A 234 7.42 -16.28 6.83
N CYS A 235 6.30 -15.67 7.19
CA CYS A 235 6.28 -14.34 7.78
C CYS A 235 6.73 -14.40 9.24
N ILE A 236 7.72 -13.59 9.63
CA ILE A 236 8.34 -13.67 10.97
C ILE A 236 8.29 -12.33 11.69
N GLY A 237 7.96 -12.35 12.98
CA GLY A 237 7.90 -11.13 13.79
C GLY A 237 6.70 -10.26 13.40
N ILE A 238 5.55 -10.90 13.16
CA ILE A 238 4.28 -10.20 13.03
C ILE A 238 3.79 -9.83 14.43
N GLY A 239 3.57 -8.54 14.67
CA GLY A 239 3.07 -8.03 15.95
C GLY A 239 1.62 -7.58 15.81
N LEU A 240 0.74 -8.07 16.68
CA LEU A 240 -0.63 -7.59 16.82
C LEU A 240 -0.80 -6.95 18.19
N GLN A 241 -1.33 -5.75 18.23
CA GLN A 241 -1.65 -5.07 19.47
C GLN A 241 -2.93 -4.24 19.34
N ASP A 242 -3.86 -4.39 20.28
CA ASP A 242 -5.06 -3.55 20.36
C ASP A 242 -5.83 -3.51 19.02
N ILE A 243 -6.28 -4.69 18.57
CA ILE A 243 -7.03 -4.90 17.32
C ILE A 243 -8.50 -5.20 17.66
N GLU A 244 -9.42 -4.47 17.05
CA GLU A 244 -10.87 -4.60 17.28
C GLU A 244 -11.67 -4.48 15.98
N LEU A 245 -11.82 -5.60 15.27
CA LEU A 245 -12.51 -5.69 13.99
C LEU A 245 -13.75 -6.58 14.09
N THR A 246 -14.88 -6.04 13.65
CA THR A 246 -16.17 -6.74 13.68
C THR A 246 -16.71 -6.97 12.28
N TYR A 247 -17.52 -8.00 12.11
CA TYR A 247 -18.30 -8.28 10.91
C TYR A 247 -19.76 -8.45 11.31
N GLN A 248 -20.66 -7.68 10.71
CA GLN A 248 -22.10 -7.71 11.04
C GLN A 248 -22.40 -7.60 12.55
N LYS A 249 -21.68 -6.70 13.25
CA LYS A 249 -21.74 -6.50 14.72
C LYS A 249 -21.33 -7.71 15.56
N GLN A 250 -20.77 -8.74 14.94
CA GLN A 250 -20.16 -9.88 15.60
C GLN A 250 -18.64 -9.78 15.50
N PRO A 251 -17.88 -10.48 16.36
CA PRO A 251 -16.46 -10.69 16.14
C PRO A 251 -16.19 -11.21 14.73
N ALA A 252 -15.23 -10.61 14.02
CA ALA A 252 -14.77 -11.16 12.76
C ALA A 252 -13.95 -12.44 12.98
N LYS A 253 -13.28 -12.95 11.93
CA LYS A 253 -12.39 -14.10 12.00
C LYS A 253 -10.98 -13.77 11.54
N SER A 254 -10.03 -14.58 12.00
CA SER A 254 -8.63 -14.57 11.59
C SER A 254 -8.28 -15.83 10.81
N PHE A 255 -7.37 -15.72 9.86
CA PHE A 255 -6.75 -16.83 9.12
C PHE A 255 -5.23 -16.65 9.13
N CYS A 256 -4.50 -17.73 9.45
CA CYS A 256 -3.05 -17.73 9.50
C CYS A 256 -2.49 -18.99 8.84
N LYS A 257 -1.46 -18.80 8.02
CA LYS A 257 -0.67 -19.86 7.40
C LYS A 257 0.78 -19.41 7.35
N ASN A 258 1.68 -20.24 7.89
CA ASN A 258 3.13 -20.01 7.91
C ASN A 258 3.56 -18.63 8.44
N VAL A 259 2.89 -18.16 9.48
CA VAL A 259 3.18 -16.88 10.13
C VAL A 259 3.60 -17.13 11.58
N ARG A 260 4.57 -16.35 12.06
CA ARG A 260 5.05 -16.40 13.45
C ARG A 260 5.14 -14.99 14.01
N GLY A 261 4.69 -14.82 15.23
CA GLY A 261 4.58 -13.50 15.82
C GLY A 261 4.14 -13.50 17.27
N MET A 262 3.61 -12.36 17.71
CA MET A 262 3.03 -12.20 19.04
C MET A 262 1.82 -11.28 18.99
N ALA A 263 0.88 -11.56 19.89
CA ALA A 263 -0.29 -10.72 20.14
C ALA A 263 -0.23 -10.19 21.56
N LEU A 264 -0.51 -8.89 21.74
CA LEU A 264 -0.52 -8.19 23.03
C LEU A 264 -1.80 -7.36 23.17
N GLY A 265 -2.29 -7.18 24.39
CA GLY A 265 -3.50 -6.39 24.63
C GLY A 265 -4.78 -7.06 24.09
N VAL A 266 -5.76 -6.25 23.69
CA VAL A 266 -7.03 -6.76 23.15
C VAL A 266 -6.85 -7.08 21.67
N VAL A 267 -7.07 -8.34 21.27
CA VAL A 267 -7.03 -8.75 19.86
C VAL A 267 -8.30 -9.52 19.52
N ASN A 268 -9.23 -8.81 18.88
CA ASN A 268 -10.50 -9.28 18.37
C ASN A 268 -10.60 -8.89 16.89
N PRO A 269 -10.68 -9.81 15.92
CA PRO A 269 -10.84 -11.26 16.06
C PRO A 269 -9.66 -11.93 16.79
N PRO A 270 -9.88 -13.10 17.44
CA PRO A 270 -8.81 -13.81 18.14
C PRO A 270 -7.58 -14.00 17.25
N SER A 271 -6.39 -13.75 17.82
CA SER A 271 -5.12 -13.97 17.13
C SER A 271 -4.98 -15.43 16.68
N CYS A 272 -4.41 -15.64 15.50
CA CYS A 272 -3.99 -16.95 14.99
C CYS A 272 -2.47 -17.07 14.80
N LEU A 273 -1.71 -16.10 15.34
CA LEU A 273 -0.25 -16.10 15.38
C LEU A 273 0.31 -17.14 16.35
#